data_AF-A0AA42QAG0-F1
#
_entry.id   AF-A0AA42QAG0-F1
#
_cell.length_a   1.000
_cell.length_b   1.000
_cell.length_c   1.000
_cell.angle_alpha   90.00
_cell.angle_beta   90.00
_cell.angle_gamma   90.00
#
_symmetry.space_group_name_H-M   'P 1'
#
loop_
_entity.id
_entity.type
_entity.pdbx_description
1 polymer ?
#
loop_
_entity_poly.entity_id
_entity_poly.type
_entity_poly.pdbx_seq_one_letter_code
_entity_poly.pdbx_strand_id
1 'polypeptide(L)' 'MAIYIGEGRFVHAPRRGTKVRIDRLNNSYWQRHFQLAKRVVPEA' A
#
# COMPACT_ATOMS: atom_id res chain seq x y z
N MET A 1 5.20 -2.92 3.79
CA MET A 1 5.07 -3.08 2.33
C MET A 1 3.61 -3.24 1.98
N ALA A 2 3.21 -2.74 0.83
CA ALA A 2 1.81 -2.67 0.40
C ALA A 2 1.70 -2.97 -1.09
N ILE A 3 0.54 -3.49 -1.51
CA ILE A 3 0.22 -3.70 -2.93
C ILE A 3 -0.83 -2.68 -3.33
N TYR A 4 -0.51 -1.84 -4.30
CA TYR A 4 -1.44 -0.86 -4.84
C TYR A 4 -2.50 -1.56 -5.70
N ILE A 5 -3.77 -1.18 -5.50
CA ILE A 5 -4.93 -1.82 -6.16
C ILE A 5 -5.76 -0.83 -7.00
N GLY A 6 -5.29 0.41 -7.17
CA GLY A 6 -6.02 1.45 -7.91
C GLY A 6 -6.79 2.43 -7.02
N GLU A 7 -7.20 3.55 -7.61
CA GLU A 7 -7.99 4.61 -6.95
C GLU A 7 -7.40 5.12 -5.62
N GLY A 8 -6.06 5.20 -5.52
CA GLY A 8 -5.40 5.62 -4.29
C GLY A 8 -5.49 4.59 -3.15
N ARG A 9 -5.98 3.37 -3.40
CA ARG A 9 -6.10 2.28 -2.42
C ARG A 9 -4.96 1.29 -2.52
N PHE A 10 -4.63 0.68 -1.39
CA PHE A 10 -3.65 -0.40 -1.32
C PHE A 10 -4.01 -1.42 -0.23
N VAL A 11 -3.53 -2.65 -0.40
CA VAL A 11 -3.61 -3.72 0.60
C VAL A 11 -2.29 -3.81 1.37
N HIS A 12 -2.37 -3.94 2.70
CA HIS A 12 -1.21 -4.18 3.54
C HIS A 12 -1.53 -4.99 4.80
N ALA A 13 -0.50 -5.53 5.45
CA ALA A 13 -0.57 -6.13 6.77
C ALA A 13 0.14 -5.19 7.78
N PRO A 14 -0.60 -4.39 8.57
CA PRO A 14 -0.02 -3.31 9.37
C PRO A 14 0.89 -3.82 10.50
N ARG A 15 0.52 -4.94 11.14
CA ARG A 15 1.30 -5.56 12.24
C ARG A 15 1.11 -7.08 12.22
N ARG A 16 2.11 -7.81 12.72
CA ARG A 16 2.01 -9.26 12.93
C ARG A 16 0.80 -9.59 13.80
N GLY A 17 0.05 -10.64 13.45
CA GLY A 17 -1.15 -11.08 14.18
C GLY A 17 -2.39 -10.22 13.98
N THR A 18 -2.34 -9.17 13.14
CA THR A 18 -3.52 -8.37 12.78
C THR A 18 -4.05 -8.76 11.41
N LYS A 19 -5.32 -8.45 11.15
CA LYS A 19 -5.97 -8.73 9.87
C LYS A 19 -5.38 -7.85 8.76
N VAL A 20 -5.26 -8.41 7.56
CA VAL A 20 -4.97 -7.67 6.32
C VAL A 20 -6.09 -6.65 6.08
N ARG A 21 -5.72 -5.44 5.63
CA ARG A 21 -6.67 -4.33 5.42
C ARG A 21 -6.39 -3.60 4.11
N ILE A 22 -7.41 -2.88 3.65
CA ILE A 22 -7.33 -1.91 2.56
C ILE A 22 -7.30 -0.51 3.16
N ASP A 23 -6.27 0.25 2.83
CA ASP A 23 -6.08 1.65 3.24
C ASP A 23 -5.99 2.57 2.02
N ARG A 24 -6.06 3.88 2.26
CA ARG A 24 -5.93 4.92 1.22
C ARG A 24 -4.65 5.73 1.39
N LEU A 25 -3.98 6.04 0.27
CA LEU A 25 -2.77 6.86 0.21
C LEU A 25 -3.01 8.31 0.61
N ASN A 26 -4.24 8.82 0.49
CA ASN A 26 -4.58 10.19 0.88
C ASN A 26 -4.73 10.38 2.41
N ASN A 27 -4.62 9.31 3.20
CA ASN A 27 -4.55 9.43 4.65
C ASN A 27 -3.25 10.16 5.04
N SER A 28 -3.33 11.15 5.93
CA SER A 28 -2.19 11.97 6.38
C SER A 28 -1.03 11.16 6.96
N TYR A 29 -1.30 9.98 7.52
CA TYR A 29 -0.26 9.03 7.92
C TYR A 29 0.52 8.54 6.68
N TRP A 30 -0.20 8.00 5.69
CA TRP A 30 0.43 7.42 4.49
C TRP A 30 1.06 8.47 3.58
N GLN A 31 0.52 9.69 3.51
CA GLN A 31 1.15 10.80 2.80
C GLN A 31 2.53 11.16 3.38
N ARG A 32 2.68 11.14 4.71
CA ARG A 32 3.95 11.45 5.38
C ARG A 32 4.95 10.29 5.34
N HIS A 33 4.48 9.06 5.21
CA HIS A 33 5.31 7.85 5.30
C HIS A 33 5.53 7.14 3.96
N PHE A 34 5.04 7.70 2.85
CA PHE A 34 5.35 7.19 1.51
C PHE A 34 6.82 7.42 1.18
N GLN A 35 7.51 6.37 0.73
CA GLN A 35 8.94 6.43 0.40
C GLN A 35 9.20 6.11 -1.06
N LEU A 36 8.67 4.98 -1.55
CA LEU A 36 8.87 4.51 -2.91
C LEU A 36 7.76 3.56 -3.33
N ALA A 37 7.55 3.46 -4.64
CA ALA A 37 6.75 2.43 -5.27
C ALA A 37 7.56 1.76 -6.38
N LYS A 38 7.45 0.44 -6.51
CA LYS A 38 8.10 -0.34 -7.58
C LYS A 38 7.08 -1.23 -8.27
N ARG A 39 7.23 -1.40 -9.57
CA ARG A 39 6.47 -2.36 -10.38
C ARG A 39 7.26 -3.65 -10.47
N VAL A 40 6.62 -4.78 -10.16
CA VAL A 40 7.24 -6.12 -10.20
C VAL A 40 6.64 -7.02 -11.29
N VAL A 41 5.60 -6.56 -11.99
CA VAL A 41 5.06 -7.29 -13.14
C VAL A 41 6.01 -7.12 -14.34
N PRO A 42 6.43 -8.22 -14.99
CA PRO A 42 7.24 -8.15 -16.21
C PRO A 42 6.50 -7.40 -17.32
N GLU A 43 7.24 -6.68 -18.16
CA GLU A 43 6.72 -6.25 -19.46
C GLU A 43 6.50 -7.52 -20.31
N ALA A 44 5.32 -7.63 -20.90
CA ALA A 44 4.92 -8.78 -21.71
C ALA A 44 5.65 -8.80 -23.06
#